data_AF-A0A819X1R6-F1
#
_entry.id   AF-A0A819X1R6-F1
#
_cell.length_a   1.000
_cell.length_b   1.000
_cell.length_c   1.000
_cell.angle_alpha   90.00
_cell.angle_beta   90.00
_cell.angle_gamma   90.00
#
_symmetry.space_group_name_H-M   'P 1'
#
loop_
_entity.id
_entity.type
_entity.pdbx_description
1 polymer ?
#
loop_
_entity_poly.entity_id
_entity_poly.type
_entity_poly.pdbx_seq_one_letter_code
_entity_poly.pdbx_strand_id
1 'polypeptide(L)'
;APGNTGSLLREMFKQEHLKDIPFEKKNTFCFDSESFRYLAAKKCGVEFDEFVKQESINSWTTSVTESVRLLHFILKLEPYNLNEWQSIRKASLEISILARPLMEKLRLILYNWKLRGTGTVTEGIVLNSNFVRTESCSNCVQSNIVQVGPFYITEYQSDKNKANISSTDFIKL
;
A
#
# COMPACT_ATOMS: atom_id res chain seq x y z
N ALA A 1 22.80 0.65 -19.72
CA ALA A 1 23.51 -0.27 -18.79
C ALA A 1 23.79 0.48 -17.48
N PRO A 2 23.84 -0.16 -16.31
CA PRO A 2 23.87 0.49 -14.99
C PRO A 2 25.14 1.30 -14.63
N GLY A 3 25.94 1.69 -15.62
CA GLY A 3 27.21 2.40 -15.41
C GLY A 3 28.08 1.75 -14.33
N ASN A 4 28.65 2.57 -13.46
CA ASN A 4 29.49 2.14 -12.34
C ASN A 4 28.71 1.54 -11.16
N THR A 5 27.38 1.69 -11.12
CA THR A 5 26.56 1.15 -10.02
C THR A 5 26.49 -0.38 -10.06
N GLY A 6 26.55 -0.97 -11.26
CA GLY A 6 26.44 -2.43 -11.42
C GLY A 6 27.60 -3.22 -10.82
N SER A 7 28.83 -2.68 -10.82
CA SER A 7 29.99 -3.31 -10.18
C SER A 7 29.90 -3.22 -8.66
N LEU A 8 29.53 -2.05 -8.13
CA LEU A 8 29.37 -1.83 -6.69
C LEU A 8 28.27 -2.73 -6.09
N LEU A 9 27.13 -2.85 -6.78
CA LEU A 9 26.06 -3.75 -6.36
C LEU A 9 26.55 -5.20 -6.31
N ARG A 10 27.28 -5.66 -7.35
CA ARG A 10 27.86 -7.02 -7.36
C ARG A 10 28.80 -7.27 -6.20
N GLU A 11 29.57 -6.27 -5.78
CA GLU A 11 30.44 -6.38 -4.61
C GLU A 11 29.62 -6.46 -3.31
N MET A 12 28.58 -5.63 -3.19
CA MET A 12 27.64 -5.66 -2.06
C MET A 12 26.94 -7.03 -1.93
N PHE A 13 26.53 -7.64 -3.05
CA PHE A 13 25.91 -8.97 -3.06
C PHE A 13 26.86 -10.10 -2.61
N LYS A 14 28.18 -9.88 -2.53
CA LYS A 14 29.12 -10.88 -1.99
C LYS A 14 29.05 -11.01 -0.46
N GLN A 15 28.38 -10.09 0.23
CA GLN A 15 28.19 -10.16 1.68
C GLN A 15 27.27 -11.32 2.05
N GLU A 16 27.57 -12.04 3.14
CA GLU A 16 26.89 -13.29 3.55
C GLU A 16 25.35 -13.20 3.54
N HIS A 17 24.77 -12.04 3.87
CA HIS A 17 23.32 -11.84 3.96
C HIS A 17 22.62 -11.55 2.62
N LEU A 18 23.38 -11.37 1.53
CA LEU A 18 22.85 -10.98 0.22
C LEU A 18 23.20 -11.99 -0.89
N LYS A 19 24.03 -13.01 -0.60
CA LYS A 19 24.48 -14.01 -1.59
C LYS A 19 23.34 -14.78 -2.25
N ASP A 20 22.22 -14.96 -1.56
CA ASP A 20 21.07 -15.71 -2.06
C ASP A 20 20.19 -14.91 -3.03
N ILE A 21 20.41 -13.60 -3.15
CA ILE A 21 19.66 -12.75 -4.08
C ILE A 21 20.37 -12.78 -5.44
N PRO A 22 19.77 -13.37 -6.49
CA PRO A 22 20.41 -13.40 -7.80
C PRO A 22 20.56 -11.97 -8.33
N PHE A 23 21.71 -11.64 -8.92
CA PHE A 23 21.93 -10.35 -9.60
C PHE A 23 22.09 -10.56 -11.10
N GLU A 24 20.98 -10.84 -11.77
CA GLU A 24 20.92 -11.19 -13.18
C GLU A 24 20.18 -10.10 -14.00
N LYS A 25 20.34 -10.12 -15.32
CA LYS A 25 19.62 -9.18 -16.19
C LYS A 25 18.09 -9.30 -16.04
N LYS A 26 17.59 -10.50 -15.75
CA LYS A 26 16.14 -10.78 -15.63
C LYS A 26 15.47 -10.02 -14.48
N ASN A 27 16.19 -9.79 -13.38
CA ASN A 27 15.66 -9.17 -12.15
C ASN A 27 16.38 -7.87 -11.75
N THR A 28 17.31 -7.39 -12.57
CA THR A 28 17.97 -6.09 -12.40
C THR A 28 17.36 -5.08 -13.34
N PHE A 29 16.82 -3.97 -12.85
CA PHE A 29 16.17 -2.92 -13.65
C PHE A 29 16.91 -1.60 -13.48
N CYS A 30 17.15 -0.88 -14.58
CA CYS A 30 17.95 0.36 -14.57
C CYS A 30 17.08 1.55 -14.96
N PHE A 31 16.96 2.53 -14.07
CA PHE A 31 16.23 3.77 -14.32
C PHE A 31 17.22 4.92 -14.34
N ASP A 32 17.10 5.76 -15.35
CA ASP A 32 17.90 6.96 -15.46
C ASP A 32 17.05 8.19 -15.10
N SER A 33 17.69 9.14 -14.43
CA SER A 33 17.06 10.32 -13.85
C SER A 33 17.09 11.53 -14.79
N GLU A 34 17.87 11.48 -15.87
CA GLU A 34 18.08 12.67 -16.71
C GLU A 34 16.82 13.17 -17.40
N SER A 35 15.96 12.26 -17.85
CA SER A 35 14.66 12.63 -18.40
C SER A 35 13.79 13.44 -17.43
N PHE A 36 13.79 13.08 -16.14
CA PHE A 36 13.04 13.82 -15.11
C PHE A 36 13.68 15.18 -14.80
N ARG A 37 15.01 15.24 -14.74
CA ARG A 37 15.74 16.50 -14.53
C ARG A 37 15.51 17.47 -15.69
N TYR A 38 15.59 16.99 -16.92
CA TYR A 38 15.28 17.77 -18.11
C TYR A 38 13.85 18.32 -18.10
N LEU A 39 12.86 17.48 -17.77
CA LEU A 39 11.47 17.91 -17.68
C LEU A 39 11.24 19.00 -16.61
N ALA A 40 11.85 18.83 -15.44
CA ALA A 40 11.76 19.80 -14.35
C ALA A 40 12.39 21.14 -14.74
N ALA A 41 13.58 21.12 -15.33
CA ALA A 41 14.29 22.32 -15.75
C ALA A 41 13.57 23.05 -16.90
N LYS A 42 13.04 22.30 -17.88
CA LYS A 42 12.21 22.85 -18.96
C LYS A 42 10.96 23.56 -18.41
N LYS A 43 10.32 23.00 -17.37
CA LYS A 43 9.17 23.65 -16.69
C LYS A 43 9.56 24.97 -16.04
N CYS A 44 10.82 25.12 -15.61
CA CYS A 44 11.36 26.36 -15.06
C CYS A 44 11.87 27.34 -16.14
N GLY A 45 11.68 27.04 -17.43
CA GLY A 45 12.12 27.89 -18.54
C GLY A 45 13.62 27.81 -18.85
N VAL A 46 14.30 26.74 -18.41
CA VAL A 46 15.70 26.50 -18.78
C VAL A 46 15.76 25.94 -20.19
N GLU A 47 16.50 26.62 -21.06
CA GLU A 47 16.80 26.15 -22.42
C GLU A 47 18.03 25.25 -22.41
N PHE A 48 17.96 24.18 -23.19
CA PHE A 48 19.03 23.20 -23.37
C PHE A 48 19.38 23.08 -24.83
N ASP A 49 20.62 22.67 -25.12
CA ASP A 49 20.99 22.32 -26.48
C ASP A 49 20.26 21.06 -26.97
N GLU A 50 20.32 20.82 -28.29
CA GLU A 50 19.65 19.66 -28.90
C GLU A 50 20.28 18.33 -28.44
N PHE A 51 21.55 18.34 -28.03
CA PHE A 51 22.25 17.16 -27.55
C PHE A 51 21.65 16.65 -26.22
N VAL A 52 21.52 17.53 -25.23
CA VAL A 52 20.93 17.22 -23.91
C VAL A 52 19.47 16.80 -24.07
N LYS A 53 18.74 17.43 -24.98
CA LYS A 53 17.36 17.04 -25.30
C LYS A 53 17.30 15.61 -25.85
N GLN A 54 18.16 15.27 -26.81
CA GLN A 54 18.18 13.93 -27.40
C GLN A 54 18.60 12.87 -26.37
N GLU A 55 19.58 13.17 -25.52
CA GLU A 55 20.01 12.27 -24.44
C GLU A 55 18.90 12.04 -23.42
N SER A 56 18.16 13.09 -23.08
CA SER A 56 16.99 13.01 -22.19
C SER A 56 15.86 12.16 -22.79
N ILE A 57 15.62 12.24 -24.11
CA ILE A 57 14.64 11.40 -24.82
C ILE A 57 15.07 9.93 -24.79
N ASN A 58 16.36 9.65 -25.03
CA ASN A 58 16.89 8.30 -24.99
C ASN A 58 16.80 7.70 -23.57
N SER A 59 17.13 8.51 -22.57
CA SER A 59 17.00 8.20 -21.13
C SER A 59 15.55 7.88 -20.74
N TRP A 60 14.60 8.70 -21.20
CA TRP A 60 13.17 8.49 -20.98
C TRP A 60 12.71 7.16 -21.59
N THR A 61 13.02 6.94 -22.86
CA THR A 61 12.62 5.73 -23.60
C THR A 61 13.12 4.48 -22.90
N THR A 62 14.39 4.49 -22.49
CA THR A 62 14.99 3.37 -21.74
C THR A 62 14.27 3.12 -20.42
N SER A 63 14.00 4.18 -19.64
CA SER A 63 13.35 4.06 -18.33
C SER A 63 11.90 3.58 -18.44
N VAL A 64 11.18 3.97 -19.49
CA VAL A 64 9.83 3.46 -19.78
C VAL A 64 9.88 1.98 -20.13
N THR A 65 10.78 1.56 -21.01
CA THR A 65 10.95 0.13 -21.36
C THR A 65 11.30 -0.71 -20.12
N GLU A 66 12.21 -0.22 -19.28
CA GLU A 66 12.59 -0.90 -18.03
C GLU A 66 11.44 -0.94 -17.02
N SER A 67 10.60 0.10 -16.95
CA SER A 67 9.40 0.13 -16.10
C SER A 67 8.39 -0.94 -16.54
N VAL A 68 8.12 -1.03 -17.84
CA VAL A 68 7.24 -2.06 -18.41
C VAL A 68 7.80 -3.44 -18.15
N ARG A 69 9.13 -3.62 -18.26
CA ARG A 69 9.79 -4.90 -17.95
C ARG A 69 9.66 -5.27 -16.48
N LEU A 70 9.80 -4.30 -15.58
CA LEU A 70 9.61 -4.49 -14.14
C LEU A 70 8.18 -4.93 -13.83
N LEU A 71 7.18 -4.28 -14.41
CA LEU A 71 5.77 -4.66 -14.22
C LEU A 71 5.52 -6.10 -14.69
N HIS A 72 5.99 -6.47 -15.88
CA HIS A 72 5.87 -7.84 -16.38
C HIS A 72 6.61 -8.86 -15.51
N PHE A 73 7.74 -8.47 -14.92
CA PHE A 73 8.46 -9.33 -13.99
C PHE A 73 7.65 -9.54 -12.71
N ILE A 74 7.12 -8.48 -12.11
CA ILE A 74 6.28 -8.55 -10.90
C ILE A 74 5.04 -9.41 -11.13
N LEU A 75 4.37 -9.26 -12.28
CA LEU A 75 3.18 -10.05 -12.63
C LEU A 75 3.44 -11.56 -12.77
N LYS A 76 4.70 -11.95 -13.02
CA LYS A 76 5.11 -13.36 -13.13
C LYS A 76 5.53 -13.97 -11.81
N LEU A 77 5.79 -13.15 -10.78
CA LEU A 77 6.16 -13.65 -9.47
C LEU A 77 4.94 -14.23 -8.78
N GLU A 78 5.12 -15.32 -8.04
CA GLU A 78 4.07 -15.84 -7.19
C GLU A 78 3.71 -14.79 -6.13
N PRO A 79 2.40 -14.53 -5.90
CA PRO A 79 1.96 -13.63 -4.85
C PRO A 79 2.53 -14.10 -3.51
N TYR A 80 3.32 -13.24 -2.88
CA TYR A 80 3.90 -13.53 -1.58
C TYR A 80 2.79 -13.67 -0.53
N ASN A 81 2.76 -14.79 0.19
CA ASN A 81 1.76 -15.05 1.22
C ASN A 81 2.03 -14.22 2.48
N LEU A 82 1.38 -13.05 2.56
CA LEU A 82 1.49 -12.14 3.71
C LEU A 82 1.01 -12.75 5.04
N ASN A 83 0.30 -13.89 5.01
CA ASN A 83 -0.18 -14.54 6.24
C ASN A 83 0.92 -15.34 6.95
N GLU A 84 1.95 -15.78 6.23
CA GLU A 84 3.06 -16.56 6.81
C GLU A 84 4.07 -15.70 7.56
N TRP A 85 4.17 -14.41 7.22
CA TRP A 85 5.08 -13.47 7.86
C TRP A 85 4.29 -12.29 8.44
N GLN A 86 3.82 -12.43 9.67
CA GLN A 86 3.41 -11.27 10.46
C GLN A 86 4.66 -10.42 10.73
N SER A 87 4.93 -9.46 9.85
CA SER A 87 6.00 -8.49 10.03
C SER A 87 5.90 -7.87 11.43
N ILE A 88 7.03 -7.67 12.10
CA ILE A 88 7.10 -6.92 13.38
C ILE A 88 6.37 -5.57 13.25
N ARG A 89 6.40 -4.96 12.06
CA ARG A 89 5.67 -3.73 11.75
C ARG A 89 4.16 -3.91 11.75
N LYS A 90 3.65 -5.03 11.24
CA LYS A 90 2.23 -5.39 11.30
C LYS A 90 1.80 -5.61 12.74
N ALA A 91 2.57 -6.37 13.52
CA ALA A 91 2.29 -6.56 14.96
C ALA A 91 2.31 -5.21 15.72
N SER A 92 3.29 -4.34 15.45
CA SER A 92 3.37 -3.01 16.06
C SER A 92 2.17 -2.12 15.67
N LEU A 93 1.74 -2.18 14.41
CA LEU A 93 0.55 -1.47 13.95
C LEU A 93 -0.72 -2.01 14.62
N GLU A 94 -0.87 -3.32 14.72
CA GLU A 94 -2.00 -3.97 15.39
C GLU A 94 -2.07 -3.59 16.87
N ILE A 95 -0.93 -3.61 17.58
CA ILE A 95 -0.83 -3.13 18.98
C ILE A 95 -1.24 -1.66 19.08
N SER A 96 -0.77 -0.81 18.16
CA SER A 96 -1.10 0.61 18.15
C SER A 96 -2.58 0.86 17.92
N ILE A 97 -3.22 0.08 17.03
CA ILE A 97 -4.65 0.15 16.74
C ILE A 97 -5.46 -0.31 17.96
N LEU A 98 -5.02 -1.37 18.66
CA LEU A 98 -5.69 -1.90 19.87
C LEU A 98 -5.63 -0.94 21.07
N ALA A 99 -4.63 -0.06 21.12
CA ALA A 99 -4.48 0.89 22.23
C ALA A 99 -5.71 1.79 22.40
N ARG A 100 -6.31 2.26 21.30
CA ARG A 100 -7.49 3.14 21.35
C ARG A 100 -8.73 2.49 21.99
N PRO A 101 -9.27 1.36 21.49
CA PRO A 101 -10.45 0.74 22.08
C PRO A 101 -10.21 0.29 23.53
N LEU A 102 -9.00 -0.11 23.89
CA LEU A 102 -8.64 -0.44 25.27
C LEU A 102 -8.74 0.78 26.19
N MET A 103 -8.16 1.91 25.79
CA MET A 103 -8.23 3.15 26.56
C MET A 103 -9.66 3.66 26.71
N GLU A 104 -10.48 3.54 25.67
CA GLU A 104 -11.91 3.90 25.72
C GLU A 104 -12.67 3.03 26.72
N LYS A 105 -12.48 1.69 26.70
CA LYS A 105 -13.05 0.76 27.70
C LYS A 105 -12.59 1.08 29.12
N LEU A 106 -11.30 1.31 29.32
CA LEU A 106 -10.74 1.65 30.64
C LEU A 106 -11.35 2.94 31.19
N ARG A 107 -11.45 3.99 30.36
CA ARG A 107 -12.06 5.26 30.75
C ARG A 107 -13.50 5.06 31.24
N LEU A 108 -14.29 4.22 30.56
CA LEU A 108 -15.68 3.94 30.92
C LEU A 108 -15.79 3.17 32.24
N ILE A 109 -14.93 2.18 32.46
CA ILE A 109 -14.89 1.43 33.71
C ILE A 109 -14.64 2.39 34.88
N LEU A 110 -13.63 3.25 34.75
CA LEU A 110 -13.30 4.25 35.78
C LEU A 110 -14.45 5.24 36.00
N TYR A 111 -15.10 5.69 34.92
CA TYR A 111 -16.23 6.59 35.01
C TYR A 111 -17.43 5.97 35.73
N ASN A 112 -17.78 4.73 35.39
CA ASN A 112 -18.84 3.97 36.05
C ASN A 112 -18.55 3.75 37.54
N TRP A 113 -17.28 3.47 37.88
CA TRP A 113 -16.86 3.32 39.28
C TRP A 113 -17.09 4.62 40.06
N LYS A 114 -16.71 5.76 39.49
CA LYS A 114 -16.94 7.09 40.08
C LYS A 114 -18.43 7.38 40.27
N LEU A 115 -19.26 7.12 39.26
CA LEU A 115 -20.71 7.35 39.32
C LEU A 115 -21.41 6.52 40.40
N ARG A 116 -20.97 5.26 40.59
CA ARG A 116 -21.46 4.40 41.67
C ARG A 116 -21.04 4.92 43.05
N GLY A 117 -19.81 5.44 43.16
CA GLY A 117 -19.30 6.05 44.39
C GLY A 117 -20.01 7.33 44.81
N THR A 118 -20.56 8.11 43.87
CA THR A 118 -21.31 9.35 44.16
C THR A 118 -22.79 9.14 44.47
N GLY A 119 -23.30 7.90 44.40
CA GLY A 119 -24.71 7.58 44.71
C GLY A 119 -25.73 8.14 43.73
N THR A 120 -25.29 8.72 42.60
CA THR A 120 -26.12 9.46 41.65
C THR A 120 -26.82 8.58 40.61
N VAL A 121 -26.38 7.34 40.39
CA VAL A 121 -26.93 6.45 39.35
C VAL A 121 -26.86 4.97 39.81
N THR A 122 -27.96 4.23 39.67
CA THR A 122 -28.06 2.77 39.96
C THR A 122 -27.64 1.90 38.77
N GLU A 123 -27.74 2.40 37.55
CA GLU A 123 -27.40 1.71 36.31
C GLU A 123 -26.05 2.19 35.74
N GLY A 124 -25.20 1.26 35.29
CA GLY A 124 -23.90 1.59 34.71
C GLY A 124 -24.02 1.92 33.22
N ILE A 125 -23.17 2.81 32.71
CA ILE A 125 -23.08 3.08 31.28
C ILE A 125 -22.36 1.89 30.63
N VAL A 126 -23.08 1.11 29.82
CA VAL A 126 -22.51 -0.01 29.06
C VAL A 126 -22.34 0.41 27.61
N LEU A 127 -21.10 0.38 27.11
CA LEU A 127 -20.87 0.40 25.66
C LEU A 127 -20.96 -1.02 25.11
N ASN A 128 -22.05 -1.27 24.38
CA ASN A 128 -22.11 -2.37 23.43
C ASN A 128 -21.36 -1.95 22.17
N SER A 129 -20.13 -2.46 22.03
CA SER A 129 -19.43 -2.39 20.75
C SER A 129 -20.19 -3.30 19.78
N ASN A 130 -20.82 -2.71 18.77
CA ASN A 130 -21.21 -3.50 17.60
C ASN A 130 -19.92 -4.07 17.01
N PHE A 131 -19.87 -5.39 16.84
CA PHE A 131 -18.75 -6.05 16.20
C PHE A 131 -18.70 -5.57 14.74
N VAL A 132 -17.87 -4.58 14.46
CA VAL A 132 -17.55 -4.20 13.09
C VAL A 132 -16.64 -5.30 12.58
N ARG A 133 -17.18 -6.19 11.75
CA ARG A 133 -16.35 -7.05 10.90
C ARG A 133 -15.52 -6.13 10.03
N THR A 134 -14.31 -5.81 10.46
CA THR A 134 -13.26 -5.34 9.55
C THR A 134 -12.81 -6.55 8.75
N GLU A 135 -13.70 -7.08 7.90
CA GLU A 135 -13.26 -7.81 6.72
C GLU A 135 -12.58 -6.75 5.86
N SER A 136 -11.25 -6.64 5.98
CA SER A 136 -10.44 -5.87 5.03
C SER A 136 -10.53 -6.60 3.69
N CYS A 137 -11.64 -6.37 3.00
CA CYS A 137 -11.96 -7.02 1.76
C CYS A 137 -11.05 -6.46 0.68
N SER A 138 -10.02 -7.21 0.31
CA SER A 138 -9.05 -6.84 -0.71
C SER A 138 -9.65 -6.78 -2.13
N ASN A 139 -10.86 -7.32 -2.33
CA ASN A 139 -11.52 -7.47 -3.64
C ASN A 139 -12.91 -6.82 -3.73
N CYS A 140 -13.31 -5.95 -2.80
CA CYS A 140 -14.65 -5.36 -2.83
C CYS A 140 -14.74 -4.23 -3.89
N VAL A 141 -15.54 -4.45 -4.93
CA VAL A 141 -15.62 -3.57 -6.13
C VAL A 141 -16.54 -2.36 -5.92
N GLN A 142 -17.30 -2.27 -4.83
CA GLN A 142 -18.17 -1.11 -4.60
C GLN A 142 -18.29 -0.74 -3.13
N SER A 143 -17.86 0.48 -2.82
CA SER A 143 -18.09 1.19 -1.56
C SER A 143 -19.27 2.14 -1.73
N ASN A 144 -20.37 1.88 -1.03
CA ASN A 144 -21.46 2.84 -0.93
C ASN A 144 -21.20 3.75 0.27
N ILE A 145 -21.18 5.07 0.02
CA ILE A 145 -21.03 6.07 1.07
C ILE A 145 -22.44 6.42 1.56
N VAL A 146 -22.72 6.11 2.82
CA VAL A 146 -24.03 6.36 3.46
C VAL A 146 -23.86 7.43 4.52
N GLN A 147 -24.72 8.44 4.49
CA GLN A 147 -24.75 9.48 5.51
C GLN A 147 -25.54 8.98 6.73
N VAL A 148 -24.90 8.94 7.89
CA VAL A 148 -25.54 8.56 9.16
C VAL A 148 -25.32 9.71 10.16
N GLY A 149 -26.35 10.55 10.29
CA GLY A 149 -26.28 11.78 11.07
C GLY A 149 -25.32 12.81 10.43
N PRO A 150 -24.41 13.43 11.19
CA PRO A 150 -23.46 14.41 10.67
C PRO A 150 -22.20 13.79 10.03
N PHE A 151 -22.14 12.46 9.89
CA PHE A 151 -20.96 11.75 9.37
C PHE A 151 -21.31 10.85 8.18
N TYR A 152 -20.31 10.53 7.37
CA TYR A 152 -20.40 9.56 6.29
C TYR A 152 -19.69 8.26 6.68
N ILE A 153 -20.33 7.13 6.40
CA ILE A 153 -19.80 5.79 6.65
C ILE A 153 -19.69 5.06 5.31
N THR A 154 -18.58 4.36 5.11
CA THR A 154 -18.36 3.53 3.93
C THR A 154 -18.78 2.09 4.24
N GLU A 155 -19.84 1.61 3.60
CA GLU A 155 -20.24 0.20 3.69
C GLU A 155 -19.58 -0.62 2.58
N TYR A 156 -18.93 -1.71 2.96
CA TYR A 156 -18.35 -2.69 2.05
C TYR A 156 -19.35 -3.83 1.84
N GLN A 157 -19.86 -4.00 0.60
CA GLN A 157 -20.71 -5.14 0.28
C GLN A 157 -19.85 -6.39 0.04
N SER A 158 -20.05 -7.42 0.86
CA SER A 158 -19.45 -8.75 0.65
C SER A 158 -20.14 -9.43 -0.54
N ASP A 159 -19.35 -9.98 -1.47
CA ASP A 159 -19.76 -10.53 -2.77
C ASP A 159 -20.57 -11.86 -2.68
N LYS A 160 -21.37 -12.05 -1.64
CA LYS A 160 -22.15 -13.29 -1.42
C LYS A 160 -23.42 -13.41 -2.29
N ASN A 161 -23.75 -12.41 -3.11
CA ASN A 161 -24.97 -12.40 -3.94
C ASN A 161 -24.73 -12.24 -5.46
N LYS A 162 -23.55 -12.58 -5.99
CA LYS A 162 -23.35 -12.78 -7.43
C LYS A 162 -23.33 -14.27 -7.79
N ALA A 163 -24.44 -14.96 -7.52
CA ALA A 163 -24.83 -16.10 -8.33
C ALA A 163 -25.93 -15.61 -9.27
N ASN A 164 -25.69 -15.74 -10.58
CA ASN A 164 -26.56 -15.39 -11.70
C ASN A 164 -26.47 -13.95 -12.24
N ILE A 165 -25.33 -13.60 -12.85
CA ILE A 165 -25.37 -12.88 -14.14
C ILE A 165 -24.40 -13.57 -15.09
N SER A 166 -24.97 -14.02 -16.21
CA SER A 166 -24.38 -14.83 -17.26
C SER A 166 -23.18 -14.18 -17.93
N SER A 167 -22.20 -15.03 -18.24
CA SER A 167 -21.11 -14.80 -19.17
C SER A 167 -21.59 -14.18 -20.48
N THR A 168 -21.16 -12.96 -20.77
CA THR A 168 -20.69 -12.46 -22.07
C THR A 168 -20.48 -10.96 -21.94
N ASP A 169 -19.25 -10.50 -22.22
CA ASP A 169 -18.86 -9.15 -22.66
C ASP A 169 -17.68 -8.57 -21.91
N PHE A 170 -16.52 -9.20 -22.05
CA PHE A 170 -15.24 -8.47 -21.96
C PHE A 170 -14.23 -9.16 -22.89
N ILE A 171 -14.16 -8.68 -24.14
CA ILE A 171 -12.92 -8.31 -24.86
C ILE A 171 -13.39 -7.58 -26.14
N LYS A 172 -13.39 -6.26 -26.07
CA LYS A 172 -13.05 -5.38 -27.19
C LYS A 172 -12.10 -4.34 -26.63
N LEU A 173 -10.81 -4.57 -26.85
CA LEU A 173 -9.75 -3.58 -27.05
C LEU A 173 -8.66 -4.30 -27.86
#